data_AF-A0AAU6WLL1-F1
#
_entry.id   AF-A0AAU6WLL1-F1
#
_cell.length_a   1.000
_cell.length_b   1.000
_cell.length_c   1.000
_cell.angle_alpha   90.00
_cell.angle_beta   90.00
_cell.angle_gamma   90.00
#
_symmetry.space_group_name_H-M   'P 1'
#
loop_
_entity.id
_entity.type
_entity.pdbx_description
1 polymer ?
#
loop_
_entity_poly.entity_id
_entity_poly.type
_entity_poly.pdbx_seq_one_letter_code
_entity_poly.pdbx_strand_id
1 'polypeptide(L)'
;MSNRIPLLKILTSDDLGDRSSFKGVQIFLTTYDREWFNVAKSYLEGWEKTEFYVDNHSHNIERPFIRKSDTYRERAEYHLTKGDYPACANYLRKAFEKELKRILPENVLYPGFNGTSGDNSVITLSKRNFSISENDNAWFYKLKEEEDTDVDTFRFISLQQMIDQFKKLVNQYEIPFLLIDELTGIKNRLLNPLSHDDLKSSIFKAELITGFKILDELQKIVSKVILSVKDNNAIQMYSIKTDYKNDSYYYRFELRSNLRYFQYGTHKIFLNAAFHTQYRSTEDNFSNFEIMEYDYPSIEKLSKAIFYASTEPETDYTFYENFMFDEIYTADGKKISELI
;
A
#
# COMPACT_ATOMS: atom_id res chain seq x y z
N MET A 1 2.90 18.30 18.77
CA MET A 1 2.62 17.35 17.66
C MET A 1 1.53 17.87 16.70
N SER A 2 0.45 18.51 17.19
CA SER A 2 -0.73 18.89 16.37
C SER A 2 -0.45 19.72 15.10
N ASN A 3 0.48 20.67 15.12
CA ASN A 3 0.73 21.54 13.96
C ASN A 3 1.76 21.01 12.94
N ARG A 4 2.35 19.83 13.20
CA ARG A 4 3.46 19.33 12.38
C ARG A 4 2.97 18.78 11.02
N ILE A 5 1.95 17.93 11.01
CA ILE A 5 1.37 17.36 9.78
C ILE A 5 0.70 18.41 8.89
N PRO A 6 -0.10 19.36 9.43
CA PRO A 6 -0.67 20.44 8.62
C PRO A 6 0.39 21.26 7.87
N LEU A 7 1.54 21.54 8.48
CA LEU A 7 2.64 22.24 7.82
C LEU A 7 3.14 21.48 6.59
N LEU A 8 3.31 20.16 6.68
CA LEU A 8 3.74 19.37 5.52
C LEU A 8 2.69 19.39 4.41
N LYS A 9 1.40 19.26 4.75
CA LYS A 9 0.29 19.34 3.80
C LYS A 9 0.29 20.69 3.06
N ILE A 10 0.55 21.79 3.77
CA ILE A 10 0.70 23.14 3.20
C ILE A 10 1.88 23.19 2.22
N LEU A 11 3.05 22.69 2.61
CA LEU A 11 4.26 22.73 1.77
C LEU A 11 4.13 21.90 0.49
N THR A 12 3.33 20.83 0.50
CA THR A 12 3.10 19.96 -0.65
C THR A 12 1.85 20.31 -1.46
N SER A 13 1.02 21.25 -0.99
CA SER A 13 -0.26 21.58 -1.62
C SER A 13 -0.09 22.31 -2.96
N ASP A 14 -0.96 21.96 -3.91
CA ASP A 14 -1.03 22.60 -5.24
C ASP A 14 -1.74 23.95 -5.22
N ASP A 15 -2.64 24.14 -4.25
CA ASP A 15 -3.38 25.38 -4.04
C ASP A 15 -3.65 25.55 -2.54
N LEU A 16 -3.30 26.73 -2.02
CA LEU A 16 -3.53 27.13 -0.63
C LEU A 16 -4.90 27.79 -0.42
N GLY A 17 -5.72 27.89 -1.46
CA GLY A 17 -7.04 28.53 -1.46
C GLY A 17 -7.09 29.87 -2.20
N ASP A 18 -5.92 30.48 -2.43
CA ASP A 18 -5.76 31.77 -3.11
C ASP A 18 -5.10 31.62 -4.51
N ARG A 19 -5.06 30.40 -5.07
CA ARG A 19 -4.31 30.03 -6.29
C ARG A 19 -2.79 30.16 -6.17
N SER A 20 -2.28 30.36 -4.96
CA SER A 20 -0.85 30.38 -4.66
C SER A 20 -0.36 28.99 -4.27
N SER A 21 0.86 28.65 -4.66
CA SER A 21 1.52 27.40 -4.28
C SER A 21 3.00 27.61 -3.96
N PHE A 22 3.58 26.67 -3.21
CA PHE A 22 5.02 26.67 -2.90
C PHE A 22 5.87 25.98 -3.98
N LYS A 23 5.27 25.47 -5.07
CA LYS A 23 5.99 24.76 -6.15
C LYS A 23 7.06 25.61 -6.86
N GLY A 24 6.92 26.93 -6.83
CA GLY A 24 7.86 27.87 -7.45
C GLY A 24 9.03 28.30 -6.55
N VAL A 25 9.10 27.83 -5.31
CA VAL A 25 10.06 28.31 -4.30
C VAL A 25 10.99 27.17 -3.87
N GLN A 26 12.27 27.50 -3.66
CA GLN A 26 13.21 26.57 -3.02
C GLN A 26 12.99 26.58 -1.51
N ILE A 27 12.61 25.43 -0.94
CA ILE A 27 12.32 25.30 0.48
C ILE A 27 13.42 24.50 1.17
N PHE A 28 13.91 25.03 2.29
CA PHE A 28 14.80 24.33 3.21
C PHE A 28 14.04 24.07 4.52
N LEU A 29 13.89 22.79 4.88
CA LEU A 29 13.30 22.39 6.16
C LEU A 29 14.38 21.75 7.04
N THR A 30 14.69 22.41 8.16
CA THR A 30 15.65 21.91 9.15
C THR A 30 14.94 21.52 10.45
N THR A 31 15.38 20.44 11.08
CA THR A 31 14.84 19.98 12.35
C THR A 31 15.91 19.26 13.15
N TYR A 32 15.91 19.46 14.47
CA TYR A 32 16.72 18.69 15.42
C TYR A 32 15.99 17.44 15.93
N ASP A 33 14.67 17.38 15.76
CA ASP A 33 13.82 16.28 16.20
C ASP A 33 13.88 15.14 15.17
N ARG A 34 14.50 14.02 15.57
CA ARG A 34 14.66 12.80 14.74
C ARG A 34 13.32 12.13 14.42
N GLU A 35 12.39 12.12 15.36
CA GLU A 35 11.06 11.52 15.13
C GLU A 35 10.31 12.36 14.10
N TRP A 36 10.36 13.68 14.25
CA TRP A 36 9.76 14.59 13.28
C TRP A 36 10.41 14.46 11.90
N PHE A 37 11.73 14.36 11.82
CA PHE A 37 12.43 14.13 10.57
C PHE A 37 11.96 12.86 9.85
N ASN A 38 11.81 11.75 10.58
CA ASN A 38 11.35 10.50 10.02
C ASN A 38 9.90 10.58 9.49
N VAL A 39 9.02 11.30 10.21
CA VAL A 39 7.66 11.57 9.74
C VAL A 39 7.68 12.48 8.50
N ALA A 40 8.40 13.60 8.53
CA ALA A 40 8.50 14.50 7.38
C ALA A 40 9.07 13.82 6.14
N LYS A 41 10.03 12.91 6.31
CA LYS A 41 10.65 12.13 5.23
C LYS A 41 9.62 11.32 4.41
N SER A 42 8.54 10.82 5.04
CA SER A 42 7.51 10.05 4.33
C SER A 42 6.51 10.93 3.57
N TYR A 43 6.29 12.16 4.01
CA TYR A 43 5.36 13.11 3.37
C TYR A 43 6.01 13.92 2.24
N LEU A 44 7.32 14.17 2.32
CA LEU A 44 8.07 14.97 1.36
C LEU A 44 8.71 14.09 0.27
N GLU A 45 7.89 13.47 -0.56
CA GLU A 45 8.38 12.71 -1.73
C GLU A 45 9.09 13.63 -2.74
N GLY A 46 10.20 13.17 -3.31
CA GLY A 46 11.03 13.97 -4.24
C GLY A 46 12.03 14.94 -3.58
N TRP A 47 11.93 15.21 -2.28
CA TRP A 47 12.87 16.10 -1.58
C TRP A 47 14.20 15.42 -1.26
N GLU A 48 15.31 16.17 -1.37
CA GLU A 48 16.61 15.75 -0.85
C GLU A 48 16.59 15.75 0.68
N LYS A 49 17.00 14.63 1.28
CA LYS A 49 17.00 14.44 2.74
C LYS A 49 18.44 14.26 3.20
N THR A 50 18.87 15.05 4.17
CA THR A 50 20.22 15.00 4.71
C THR A 50 20.15 14.99 6.23
N GLU A 51 20.92 14.10 6.84
CA GLU A 51 21.08 13.98 8.28
C GLU A 51 22.40 14.62 8.68
N PHE A 52 22.35 15.39 9.76
CA PHE A 52 23.49 16.10 10.31
C PHE A 52 23.71 15.59 11.73
N TYR A 53 24.84 14.92 11.95
CA TYR A 53 25.21 14.35 13.25
C TYR A 53 26.55 14.92 13.72
N VAL A 54 26.88 14.67 14.99
CA VAL A 54 28.22 14.92 15.54
C VAL A 54 28.99 13.60 15.50
N ASP A 55 30.19 13.62 14.92
CA ASP A 55 31.12 12.50 14.96
C ASP A 55 31.79 12.45 16.34
N ASN A 56 31.28 11.57 17.21
CA ASN A 56 31.81 11.37 18.57
C ASN A 56 33.04 10.44 18.60
N HIS A 57 33.57 9.98 17.46
CA HIS A 57 34.68 9.02 17.46
C HIS A 57 36.06 9.64 17.76
N SER A 58 36.19 10.97 17.73
CA SER A 58 37.45 11.65 18.04
C SER A 58 37.34 12.47 19.32
N HIS A 59 38.16 12.15 20.32
CA HIS A 59 38.14 12.78 21.65
C HIS A 59 38.52 14.26 21.69
N ASN A 60 38.79 14.93 20.57
CA ASN A 60 39.40 16.26 20.60
C ASN A 60 38.67 17.39 19.86
N ILE A 61 37.75 17.14 18.92
CA ILE A 61 36.94 18.21 18.29
C ILE A 61 35.65 17.59 17.75
N GLU A 62 34.49 18.17 18.06
CA GLU A 62 33.21 17.81 17.44
C GLU A 62 33.27 18.10 15.93
N ARG A 63 33.14 17.06 15.09
CA ARG A 63 33.11 17.21 13.64
C ARG A 63 31.70 16.94 13.11
N PRO A 64 31.19 17.77 12.18
CA PRO A 64 29.90 17.52 11.58
C PRO A 64 29.98 16.29 10.66
N PHE A 65 29.19 15.27 10.98
CA PHE A 65 28.96 14.11 10.14
C PHE A 65 27.69 14.32 9.33
N ILE A 66 27.87 14.76 8.08
CA ILE A 66 26.77 14.98 7.14
C ILE A 66 26.59 13.73 6.30
N ARG A 67 25.38 13.17 6.31
CA ARG A 67 25.04 11.98 5.53
C ARG A 67 23.75 12.21 4.77
N LYS A 68 23.68 11.81 3.50
CA LYS A 68 22.39 11.70 2.81
C LYS A 68 21.52 10.66 3.53
N SER A 69 20.21 10.91 3.63
CA SER A 69 19.28 10.00 4.29
C SER A 69 19.01 8.77 3.44
N ASP A 70 19.96 7.86 3.43
CA ASP A 70 19.91 6.62 2.67
C ASP A 70 18.61 5.87 2.97
N THR A 71 17.96 5.41 1.91
CA THR A 71 16.88 4.42 1.94
C THR A 71 17.39 3.11 2.56
N TYR A 72 16.47 2.25 3.02
CA TYR A 72 16.86 0.93 3.53
C TYR A 72 17.63 0.11 2.48
N ARG A 73 17.32 0.30 1.19
CA ARG A 73 18.06 -0.29 0.07
C ARG A 73 19.49 0.23 0.00
N GLU A 74 19.70 1.54 -0.06
CA GLU A 74 21.04 2.14 -0.14
C GLU A 74 21.90 1.76 1.08
N ARG A 75 21.29 1.64 2.26
CA ARG A 75 21.99 1.11 3.44
C ARG A 75 22.39 -0.35 3.25
N ALA A 76 21.49 -1.18 2.74
CA ALA A 76 21.82 -2.58 2.44
C ALA A 76 22.96 -2.67 1.40
N GLU A 77 22.91 -1.89 0.32
CA GLU A 77 23.96 -1.83 -0.71
C GLU A 77 25.31 -1.36 -0.12
N TYR A 78 25.30 -0.33 0.74
CA TYR A 78 26.49 0.12 1.45
C TYR A 78 27.13 -1.02 2.26
N HIS A 79 26.35 -1.72 3.08
CA HIS A 79 26.85 -2.82 3.89
C HIS A 79 27.32 -4.02 3.03
N LEU A 80 26.69 -4.27 1.88
CA LEU A 80 27.14 -5.26 0.90
C LEU A 80 28.55 -4.92 0.34
N THR A 81 28.79 -3.66 -0.02
CA THR A 81 30.10 -3.23 -0.55
C THR A 81 31.21 -3.26 0.51
N LYS A 82 30.84 -3.02 1.77
CA LYS A 82 31.76 -3.11 2.92
C LYS A 82 31.99 -4.55 3.40
N GLY A 83 31.25 -5.52 2.88
CA GLY A 83 31.35 -6.92 3.30
C GLY A 83 30.67 -7.23 4.64
N ASP A 84 29.87 -6.30 5.17
CA ASP A 84 29.08 -6.48 6.38
C ASP A 84 27.72 -7.11 6.02
N TYR A 85 27.76 -8.40 5.77
CA TYR A 85 26.61 -9.13 5.29
C TYR A 85 25.43 -9.23 6.28
N PRO A 86 25.63 -9.40 7.61
CA PRO A 86 24.54 -9.40 8.59
C PRO A 86 23.76 -8.08 8.63
N ALA A 87 24.47 -6.95 8.60
CA ALA A 87 23.81 -5.65 8.53
C ALA A 87 23.08 -5.47 7.20
N CYS A 88 23.69 -5.90 6.08
CA CYS A 88 23.05 -5.90 4.77
C CYS A 88 21.72 -6.67 4.80
N ALA A 89 21.69 -7.89 5.36
CA ALA A 89 20.49 -8.70 5.47
C ALA A 89 19.38 -8.03 6.29
N ASN A 90 19.74 -7.38 7.40
CA ASN A 90 18.79 -6.65 8.25
C ASN A 90 18.19 -5.44 7.53
N TYR A 91 19.02 -4.63 6.85
CA TYR A 91 18.49 -3.51 6.07
C TYR A 91 17.66 -3.96 4.87
N LEU A 92 18.06 -5.05 4.21
CA LEU A 92 17.30 -5.66 3.13
C LEU A 92 15.93 -6.16 3.64
N ARG A 93 15.89 -6.79 4.82
CA ARG A 93 14.63 -7.15 5.50
C ARG A 93 13.69 -5.96 5.69
N LYS A 94 14.21 -4.83 6.19
CA LYS A 94 13.43 -3.61 6.37
C LYS A 94 12.93 -3.05 5.04
N ALA A 95 13.71 -3.18 3.97
CA ALA A 95 13.28 -2.79 2.63
C ALA A 95 12.13 -3.68 2.14
N PHE A 96 12.20 -5.00 2.31
CA PHE A 96 11.11 -5.92 1.99
C PHE A 96 9.82 -5.60 2.76
N GLU A 97 9.91 -5.41 4.09
CA GLU A 97 8.73 -5.06 4.90
C GLU A 97 8.10 -3.75 4.43
N LYS A 98 8.91 -2.77 4.03
CA LYS A 98 8.42 -1.49 3.49
C LYS A 98 7.70 -1.69 2.15
N GLU A 99 8.28 -2.42 1.21
CA GLU A 99 7.68 -2.66 -0.11
C GLU A 99 6.41 -3.51 -0.01
N LEU A 100 6.41 -4.56 0.80
CA LEU A 100 5.22 -5.40 0.98
C LEU A 100 4.06 -4.63 1.60
N LYS A 101 4.32 -3.73 2.56
CA LYS A 101 3.30 -2.82 3.11
C LYS A 101 2.75 -1.85 2.08
N ARG A 102 3.57 -1.41 1.12
CA ARG A 102 3.13 -0.55 0.01
C ARG A 102 2.19 -1.30 -0.94
N ILE A 103 2.53 -2.55 -1.24
CA ILE A 103 1.85 -3.38 -2.23
C ILE A 103 0.53 -3.95 -1.69
N LEU A 104 0.55 -4.49 -0.47
CA LEU A 104 -0.61 -5.18 0.09
C LEU A 104 -1.69 -4.19 0.54
N PRO A 105 -2.98 -4.52 0.33
CA PRO A 105 -4.06 -3.69 0.84
C PRO A 105 -4.22 -3.83 2.36
N GLU A 106 -4.74 -2.79 3.01
CA GLU A 106 -4.84 -2.73 4.47
C GLU A 106 -5.68 -3.84 5.09
N ASN A 107 -6.79 -4.23 4.44
CA ASN A 107 -7.63 -5.35 4.89
C ASN A 107 -6.88 -6.69 4.92
N VAL A 108 -5.86 -6.85 4.08
CA VAL A 108 -4.99 -8.04 4.04
C VAL A 108 -3.85 -7.91 5.04
N LEU A 109 -3.36 -6.69 5.27
CA LEU A 109 -2.38 -6.37 6.31
C LEU A 109 -2.97 -6.37 7.73
N TYR A 110 -4.28 -6.23 7.89
CA TYR A 110 -4.95 -6.18 9.19
C TYR A 110 -6.32 -6.86 9.08
N PRO A 111 -6.37 -8.20 8.97
CA PRO A 111 -7.64 -8.91 8.85
C PRO A 111 -8.49 -8.70 10.11
N GLY A 112 -9.65 -8.07 9.92
CA GLY A 112 -10.61 -7.71 10.98
C GLY A 112 -10.68 -6.22 11.34
N PHE A 113 -9.85 -5.36 10.73
CA PHE A 113 -9.90 -3.91 10.97
C PHE A 113 -10.89 -3.22 10.00
N ASN A 114 -12.01 -2.73 10.53
CA ASN A 114 -12.92 -1.84 9.79
C ASN A 114 -12.31 -0.43 9.77
N GLY A 115 -11.42 -0.18 8.81
CA GLY A 115 -10.68 1.08 8.67
C GLY A 115 -11.59 2.30 8.56
N THR A 116 -11.86 2.95 9.68
CA THR A 116 -12.50 4.26 9.78
C THR A 116 -11.44 5.31 10.08
N SER A 117 -10.42 5.45 9.23
CA SER A 117 -9.43 6.53 9.38
C SER A 117 -8.62 6.70 8.10
N GLY A 118 -9.05 7.63 7.24
CA GLY A 118 -8.32 8.04 6.05
C GLY A 118 -7.12 8.95 6.33
N ASP A 119 -6.25 8.61 7.29
CA ASP A 119 -5.00 9.34 7.52
C ASP A 119 -3.82 8.36 7.64
N ASN A 120 -2.84 8.56 6.75
CA ASN A 120 -1.60 7.82 6.71
C ASN A 120 -0.89 7.85 8.08
N SER A 121 -0.69 6.67 8.66
CA SER A 121 0.38 6.35 9.60
C SER A 121 0.57 7.30 10.80
N VAL A 122 -0.39 7.34 11.73
CA VAL A 122 -0.09 7.73 13.13
C VAL A 122 -0.86 6.82 14.08
N ILE A 123 -0.14 5.90 14.72
CA ILE A 123 -0.66 5.15 15.86
C ILE A 123 -0.63 6.09 17.08
N THR A 124 -1.80 6.51 17.57
CA THR A 124 -1.90 7.33 18.79
C THR A 124 -2.13 6.40 19.97
N LEU A 125 -1.10 6.14 20.77
CA LEU A 125 -1.19 5.34 22.00
C LEU A 125 -1.24 6.26 23.22
N SER A 126 -2.25 6.09 24.07
CA SER A 126 -2.33 6.79 25.36
C SER A 126 -1.26 6.24 26.30
N LYS A 127 -0.46 7.13 26.93
CA LYS A 127 0.55 6.76 27.95
C LYS A 127 0.00 5.88 29.08
N ARG A 128 -1.31 5.91 29.30
CA ARG A 128 -1.99 5.12 30.34
C ARG A 128 -1.95 3.61 30.10
N ASN A 129 -1.72 3.19 28.84
CA ASN A 129 -1.78 1.79 28.44
C ASN A 129 -0.42 1.07 28.59
N PHE A 130 0.62 1.78 29.02
CA PHE A 130 1.95 1.21 29.25
C PHE A 130 2.26 1.11 30.74
N SER A 131 2.72 -0.05 31.18
CA SER A 131 3.45 -0.25 32.42
C SER A 131 4.96 -0.32 32.13
N ILE A 132 5.75 0.28 33.01
CA ILE A 132 7.21 0.13 33.00
C ILE A 132 7.51 -1.08 33.87
N SER A 133 8.15 -2.10 33.29
CA SER A 133 8.78 -3.15 34.09
C SER A 133 10.25 -2.81 34.26
N GLU A 134 10.66 -2.55 35.49
CA GLU A 134 12.08 -2.46 35.83
C GLU A 134 12.62 -3.89 36.02
N ASN A 135 13.57 -4.27 35.18
CA ASN A 135 14.49 -5.34 35.49
C ASN A 135 15.90 -4.79 35.23
N ASP A 136 16.87 -5.20 36.03
CA ASP A 136 18.12 -4.50 36.33
C ASP A 136 19.03 -4.11 35.13
N ASN A 137 18.67 -4.46 33.89
CA ASN A 137 19.47 -4.16 32.70
C ASN A 137 18.73 -3.58 31.49
N ALA A 138 17.42 -3.31 31.54
CA ALA A 138 16.73 -2.58 30.47
C ALA A 138 15.29 -2.15 30.83
N TRP A 139 14.90 -0.95 30.38
CA TRP A 139 13.51 -0.49 30.43
C TRP A 139 12.72 -1.05 29.24
N PHE A 140 11.69 -1.83 29.53
CA PHE A 140 10.73 -2.26 28.52
C PHE A 140 9.34 -1.73 28.88
N TYR A 141 8.64 -1.21 27.88
CA TYR A 141 7.23 -0.87 27.99
C TYR A 141 6.42 -2.17 27.85
N LYS A 142 5.70 -2.55 28.90
CA LYS A 142 4.74 -3.66 28.87
C LYS A 142 3.33 -3.10 28.76
N LEU A 143 2.45 -3.72 27.98
CA LEU A 143 1.03 -3.34 27.96
C LEU A 143 0.38 -3.84 29.26
N LYS A 144 -0.48 -3.02 29.88
CA LYS A 144 -1.28 -3.50 31.02
C LYS A 144 -2.29 -4.53 30.53
N GLU A 145 -2.25 -5.73 31.09
CA GLU A 145 -3.30 -6.73 30.94
C GLU A 145 -4.42 -6.33 31.91
N GLU A 146 -5.48 -5.67 31.42
CA GLU A 146 -6.74 -5.55 32.15
C GLU A 146 -7.75 -6.51 31.53
N GLU A 147 -8.43 -7.27 32.39
CA GLU A 147 -9.55 -8.15 32.05
C GLU A 147 -10.74 -7.29 31.60
N ASP A 148 -11.26 -7.61 30.42
CA ASP A 148 -12.46 -7.05 29.76
C ASP A 148 -12.50 -5.54 29.44
N THR A 149 -12.18 -5.20 28.19
CA THR A 149 -13.06 -4.48 27.24
C THR A 149 -12.30 -4.18 25.94
N ASP A 150 -12.55 -4.96 24.89
CA ASP A 150 -12.49 -4.59 23.46
C ASP A 150 -11.39 -3.60 23.01
N VAL A 151 -10.15 -3.75 23.49
CA VAL A 151 -9.00 -3.02 22.99
C VAL A 151 -8.43 -3.79 21.81
N ASP A 152 -8.69 -3.28 20.61
CA ASP A 152 -8.06 -3.68 19.34
C ASP A 152 -6.57 -3.95 19.55
N THR A 153 -6.26 -5.22 19.73
CA THR A 153 -4.90 -5.65 20.04
C THR A 153 -4.14 -5.51 18.74
N PHE A 154 -3.32 -4.47 18.62
CA PHE A 154 -2.48 -4.17 17.46
C PHE A 154 -1.80 -5.44 16.94
N ARG A 155 -2.39 -6.05 15.90
CA ARG A 155 -1.81 -7.23 15.25
C ARG A 155 -0.65 -6.76 14.40
N PHE A 156 0.54 -6.70 14.98
CA PHE A 156 1.77 -6.54 14.23
C PHE A 156 1.91 -7.74 13.28
N ILE A 157 1.69 -7.51 11.99
CA ILE A 157 1.96 -8.53 10.98
C ILE A 157 3.46 -8.70 10.83
N SER A 158 3.92 -9.93 10.99
CA SER A 158 5.29 -10.34 10.73
C SER A 158 5.59 -10.35 9.23
N LEU A 159 6.85 -10.16 8.84
CA LEU A 159 7.27 -10.30 7.44
C LEU A 159 6.85 -11.65 6.83
N GLN A 160 6.87 -12.72 7.63
CA GLN A 160 6.38 -14.03 7.20
C GLN A 160 4.92 -13.96 6.76
N GLN A 161 4.07 -13.39 7.60
CA GLN A 161 2.66 -13.24 7.29
C GLN A 161 2.46 -12.32 6.07
N MET A 162 3.23 -11.25 5.91
CA MET A 162 3.15 -10.40 4.70
C MET A 162 3.50 -11.19 3.43
N ILE A 163 4.57 -11.99 3.47
CA ILE A 163 4.97 -12.83 2.34
C ILE A 163 3.87 -13.86 2.03
N ASP A 164 3.30 -14.50 3.05
CA ASP A 164 2.23 -15.48 2.87
C ASP A 164 0.96 -14.84 2.29
N GLN A 165 0.61 -13.63 2.70
CA GLN A 165 -0.50 -12.88 2.13
C GLN A 165 -0.22 -12.44 0.69
N PHE A 166 0.99 -11.98 0.40
CA PHE A 166 1.39 -11.65 -0.97
C PHE A 166 1.30 -12.87 -1.88
N LYS A 167 1.70 -14.05 -1.42
CA LYS A 167 1.53 -15.29 -2.18
C LYS A 167 0.08 -15.64 -2.45
N LYS A 168 -0.78 -15.52 -1.44
CA LYS A 168 -2.22 -15.74 -1.62
C LYS A 168 -2.78 -14.81 -2.69
N LEU A 169 -2.38 -13.54 -2.67
CA LEU A 169 -2.79 -12.55 -3.66
C LEU A 169 -2.28 -12.93 -5.06
N VAL A 170 -1.00 -13.26 -5.20
CA VAL A 170 -0.41 -13.68 -6.49
C VAL A 170 -1.14 -14.90 -7.06
N ASN A 171 -1.43 -15.91 -6.22
CA ASN A 171 -2.12 -17.11 -6.66
C ASN A 171 -3.60 -16.87 -6.97
N GLN A 172 -4.29 -16.05 -6.17
CA GLN A 172 -5.71 -15.75 -6.34
C GLN A 172 -6.00 -14.98 -7.64
N TYR A 173 -5.08 -14.09 -8.02
CA TYR A 173 -5.22 -13.24 -9.20
C TYR A 173 -4.35 -13.69 -10.38
N GLU A 174 -3.73 -14.88 -10.28
CA GLU A 174 -2.87 -15.46 -11.33
C GLU A 174 -1.78 -14.49 -11.83
N ILE A 175 -1.22 -13.69 -10.93
CA ILE A 175 -0.20 -12.69 -11.28
C ILE A 175 1.10 -13.44 -11.66
N PRO A 176 1.73 -13.15 -12.82
CA PRO A 176 2.92 -13.86 -13.27
C PRO A 176 4.20 -13.40 -12.55
N PHE A 177 4.28 -13.61 -11.23
CA PHE A 177 5.46 -13.27 -10.41
C PHE A 177 6.42 -14.46 -10.32
N LEU A 178 7.41 -14.51 -11.21
CA LEU A 178 8.33 -15.64 -11.38
C LEU A 178 9.22 -15.95 -10.16
N LEU A 179 9.42 -14.98 -9.24
CA LEU A 179 10.33 -15.11 -8.09
C LEU A 179 9.63 -15.51 -6.79
N ILE A 180 8.42 -16.07 -6.87
CA ILE A 180 7.60 -16.35 -5.68
C ILE A 180 8.19 -17.45 -4.77
N ASP A 181 8.76 -18.48 -5.38
CA ASP A 181 9.41 -19.58 -4.66
C ASP A 181 10.72 -19.10 -4.02
N GLU A 182 11.46 -18.26 -4.74
CA GLU A 182 12.68 -17.64 -4.23
C GLU A 182 12.41 -16.71 -3.04
N LEU A 183 11.33 -15.93 -3.07
CA LEU A 183 10.92 -15.06 -1.95
C LEU A 183 10.73 -15.87 -0.65
N THR A 184 10.16 -17.07 -0.77
CA THR A 184 10.03 -18.02 0.35
C THR A 184 11.38 -18.51 0.84
N GLY A 185 12.26 -18.85 -0.11
CA GLY A 185 13.60 -19.34 0.16
C GLY A 185 14.48 -18.30 0.87
N ILE A 186 14.40 -17.03 0.46
CA ILE A 186 15.17 -15.92 1.05
C ILE A 186 14.71 -15.64 2.48
N LYS A 187 13.42 -15.77 2.77
CA LYS A 187 12.93 -15.59 4.15
C LYS A 187 13.55 -16.58 5.14
N ASN A 188 13.68 -17.86 4.75
CA ASN A 188 14.23 -18.88 5.64
C ASN A 188 15.75 -18.77 5.81
N ARG A 189 16.45 -18.20 4.82
CA ARG A 189 17.92 -18.16 4.77
C ARG A 189 18.53 -16.83 5.18
N LEU A 190 17.85 -15.72 4.87
CA LEU A 190 18.41 -14.37 4.94
C LEU A 190 17.70 -13.47 5.95
N LEU A 191 16.38 -13.61 6.07
CA LEU A 191 15.56 -12.76 6.94
C LEU A 191 15.50 -13.29 8.39
N ASN A 192 16.22 -14.38 8.68
CA ASN A 192 16.46 -14.92 10.01
C ASN A 192 17.97 -14.94 10.33
N PRO A 193 18.59 -13.76 10.55
CA PRO A 193 20.04 -13.55 10.50
C PRO A 193 20.87 -14.21 11.63
N LEU A 194 20.24 -14.96 12.54
CA LEU A 194 20.90 -15.62 13.68
C LEU A 194 21.37 -17.07 13.39
N SER A 195 21.24 -17.55 12.15
CA SER A 195 21.32 -19.00 11.87
C SER A 195 22.71 -19.50 11.42
N HIS A 196 23.62 -18.63 11.01
CA HIS A 196 24.94 -19.03 10.51
C HIS A 196 26.03 -18.02 10.92
N ASP A 197 27.03 -18.48 11.67
CA ASP A 197 28.20 -17.72 12.12
C ASP A 197 29.35 -17.74 11.08
N ASP A 198 29.05 -18.11 9.82
CA ASP A 198 30.05 -18.23 8.75
C ASP A 198 29.89 -17.11 7.71
N LEU A 199 30.45 -15.95 8.06
CA LEU A 199 30.45 -14.71 7.27
C LEU A 199 31.24 -14.81 5.95
N LYS A 200 31.98 -15.91 5.72
CA LYS A 200 32.85 -16.08 4.56
C LYS A 200 32.28 -16.99 3.46
N SER A 201 31.13 -17.63 3.68
CA SER A 201 30.55 -18.49 2.65
C SER A 201 30.11 -17.66 1.44
N SER A 202 30.53 -18.08 0.23
CA SER A 202 30.09 -17.50 -1.04
C SER A 202 28.56 -17.56 -1.22
N ILE A 203 27.93 -18.49 -0.51
CA ILE A 203 26.50 -18.76 -0.48
C ILE A 203 25.73 -17.54 0.05
N PHE A 204 26.18 -16.91 1.15
CA PHE A 204 25.47 -15.77 1.75
C PHE A 204 25.45 -14.53 0.85
N LYS A 205 26.56 -14.25 0.15
CA LYS A 205 26.65 -13.14 -0.80
C LYS A 205 25.73 -13.35 -2.01
N ALA A 206 25.71 -14.56 -2.57
CA ALA A 206 24.82 -14.90 -3.67
C ALA A 206 23.34 -14.73 -3.29
N GLU A 207 22.98 -15.12 -2.06
CA GLU A 207 21.62 -14.96 -1.55
C GLU A 207 21.20 -13.51 -1.33
N LEU A 208 22.11 -12.65 -0.82
CA LEU A 208 21.87 -11.21 -0.74
C LEU A 208 21.61 -10.60 -2.11
N ILE A 209 22.40 -10.99 -3.12
CA ILE A 209 22.22 -10.53 -4.50
C ILE A 209 20.86 -10.96 -5.04
N THR A 210 20.44 -12.21 -4.81
CA THR A 210 19.09 -12.65 -5.16
C THR A 210 18.03 -11.83 -4.43
N GLY A 211 18.24 -11.51 -3.15
CA GLY A 211 17.33 -10.67 -2.38
C GLY A 211 17.15 -9.27 -2.96
N PHE A 212 18.22 -8.64 -3.46
CA PHE A 212 18.12 -7.38 -4.20
C PHE A 212 17.33 -7.52 -5.50
N LYS A 213 17.52 -8.61 -6.26
CA LYS A 213 16.74 -8.87 -7.49
C LYS A 213 15.24 -9.00 -7.21
N ILE A 214 14.86 -9.72 -6.15
CA ILE A 214 13.44 -9.81 -5.78
C ILE A 214 12.91 -8.45 -5.33
N LEU A 215 13.70 -7.68 -4.58
CA LEU A 215 13.32 -6.32 -4.20
C LEU A 215 13.10 -5.44 -5.43
N ASP A 216 13.93 -5.57 -6.47
CA ASP A 216 13.74 -4.85 -7.75
C ASP A 216 12.40 -5.21 -8.40
N GLU A 217 12.03 -6.50 -8.46
CA GLU A 217 10.74 -6.92 -9.02
C GLU A 217 9.55 -6.42 -8.18
N LEU A 218 9.67 -6.41 -6.84
CA LEU A 218 8.64 -5.86 -5.97
C LEU A 218 8.48 -4.33 -6.18
N GLN A 219 9.58 -3.62 -6.43
CA GLN A 219 9.56 -2.18 -6.68
C GLN A 219 8.86 -1.82 -8.00
N LYS A 220 8.86 -2.72 -8.99
CA LYS A 220 8.12 -2.54 -10.25
C LYS A 220 6.60 -2.62 -10.08
N ILE A 221 6.11 -3.17 -8.97
CA ILE A 221 4.68 -3.26 -8.70
C ILE A 221 4.14 -1.87 -8.39
N VAL A 222 3.13 -1.45 -9.16
CA VAL A 222 2.35 -0.24 -8.86
C VAL A 222 1.10 -0.68 -8.12
N SER A 223 0.90 -0.15 -6.92
CA SER A 223 -0.29 -0.42 -6.12
C SER A 223 -0.81 0.86 -5.49
N LYS A 224 -2.01 1.29 -5.87
CA LYS A 224 -2.59 2.59 -5.50
C LYS A 224 -4.08 2.43 -5.21
N VAL A 225 -4.53 3.01 -4.09
CA VAL A 225 -5.97 3.14 -3.82
C VAL A 225 -6.52 4.25 -4.71
N ILE A 226 -7.49 3.92 -5.54
CA ILE A 226 -8.08 4.85 -6.52
C ILE A 226 -9.38 5.45 -5.97
N LEU A 227 -10.23 4.59 -5.39
CA LEU A 227 -11.44 5.02 -4.72
C LEU A 227 -11.41 4.52 -3.28
N SER A 228 -11.52 5.45 -2.34
CA SER A 228 -11.61 5.15 -0.91
C SER A 228 -13.04 5.42 -0.44
N VAL A 229 -13.70 4.37 0.00
CA VAL A 229 -15.03 4.43 0.62
C VAL A 229 -14.83 4.90 2.06
N LYS A 230 -15.32 6.09 2.40
CA LYS A 230 -15.24 6.65 3.76
C LYS A 230 -16.58 6.49 4.48
N ASP A 231 -16.52 6.13 5.77
CA ASP A 231 -17.63 6.23 6.73
C ASP A 231 -18.97 5.69 6.23
N ASN A 232 -18.97 4.48 5.67
CA ASN A 232 -20.17 3.77 5.19
C ASN A 232 -20.89 4.40 3.98
N ASN A 233 -20.36 5.48 3.39
CA ASN A 233 -20.94 6.09 2.21
C ASN A 233 -20.46 5.36 0.95
N ALA A 234 -21.25 4.39 0.49
CA ALA A 234 -20.97 3.65 -0.73
C ALA A 234 -20.85 4.61 -1.93
N ILE A 235 -19.81 4.43 -2.73
CA ILE A 235 -19.54 5.30 -3.88
C ILE A 235 -20.43 4.86 -5.03
N GLN A 236 -21.28 5.76 -5.51
CA GLN A 236 -22.18 5.49 -6.64
C GLN A 236 -21.38 5.51 -7.94
N MET A 237 -21.61 4.49 -8.78
CA MET A 237 -20.94 4.29 -10.05
C MET A 237 -21.96 3.82 -11.09
N TYR A 238 -21.62 3.98 -12.37
CA TYR A 238 -22.46 3.51 -13.45
C TYR A 238 -21.67 3.02 -14.65
N SER A 239 -22.34 2.26 -15.50
CA SER A 239 -21.84 1.84 -16.80
C SER A 239 -22.98 1.90 -17.82
N ILE A 240 -22.64 2.17 -19.08
CA ILE A 240 -23.59 2.22 -20.18
C ILE A 240 -23.17 1.11 -21.15
N LYS A 241 -24.11 0.23 -21.49
CA LYS A 241 -23.85 -0.85 -22.46
C LYS A 241 -25.03 -1.04 -23.39
N THR A 242 -24.73 -1.19 -24.68
CA THR A 242 -25.71 -1.53 -25.71
C THR A 242 -25.90 -3.05 -25.78
N ASP A 243 -27.15 -3.47 -25.80
CA ASP A 243 -27.56 -4.87 -25.91
C ASP A 243 -27.51 -5.38 -27.37
N TYR A 244 -27.68 -6.69 -27.59
CA TYR A 244 -27.73 -7.30 -28.94
C TYR A 244 -28.85 -6.74 -29.83
N LYS A 245 -29.89 -6.14 -29.23
CA LYS A 245 -30.99 -5.44 -29.91
C LYS A 245 -30.66 -3.99 -30.28
N ASN A 246 -29.45 -3.54 -29.98
CA ASN A 246 -29.00 -2.15 -30.17
C ASN A 246 -29.71 -1.13 -29.26
N ASP A 247 -30.24 -1.60 -28.12
CA ASP A 247 -30.84 -0.78 -27.07
C ASP A 247 -29.76 -0.43 -26.02
N SER A 248 -29.64 0.86 -25.67
CA SER A 248 -28.71 1.33 -24.63
C SER A 248 -29.29 1.15 -23.23
N TYR A 249 -28.55 0.43 -22.39
CA TYR A 249 -28.88 0.23 -20.97
C TYR A 249 -27.90 0.96 -20.06
N TYR A 250 -28.48 1.65 -19.08
CA TYR A 250 -27.78 2.29 -17.98
C TYR A 250 -27.80 1.37 -16.76
N TYR A 251 -26.61 0.96 -16.30
CA TYR A 251 -26.41 0.10 -15.13
C TYR A 251 -25.91 0.96 -13.97
N ARG A 252 -26.61 0.95 -12.83
CA ARG A 252 -26.19 1.64 -11.61
C ARG A 252 -25.78 0.66 -10.52
N PHE A 253 -24.65 0.92 -9.89
CA PHE A 253 -24.12 0.11 -8.81
C PHE A 253 -23.34 0.96 -7.81
N GLU A 254 -23.16 0.43 -6.61
CA GLU A 254 -22.42 1.08 -5.53
C GLU A 254 -21.19 0.26 -5.14
N LEU A 255 -20.09 0.96 -4.93
CA LEU A 255 -18.84 0.39 -4.41
C LEU A 255 -18.86 0.49 -2.89
N ARG A 256 -18.83 -0.67 -2.22
CA ARG A 256 -18.88 -0.81 -0.75
C ARG A 256 -17.50 -0.98 -0.11
N SER A 257 -16.45 -1.22 -0.89
CA SER A 257 -15.08 -1.37 -0.39
C SER A 257 -14.06 -0.61 -1.23
N ASN A 258 -12.88 -0.34 -0.67
CA ASN A 258 -11.84 0.43 -1.34
C ASN A 258 -11.36 -0.22 -2.64
N LEU A 259 -11.46 0.49 -3.76
CA LEU A 259 -10.94 0.04 -5.04
C LEU A 259 -9.46 0.38 -5.14
N ARG A 260 -8.61 -0.66 -5.21
CA ARG A 260 -7.16 -0.50 -5.40
C ARG A 260 -6.75 -1.02 -6.77
N TYR A 261 -5.99 -0.21 -7.50
CA TYR A 261 -5.34 -0.65 -8.73
C TYR A 261 -4.02 -1.33 -8.41
N PHE A 262 -3.77 -2.43 -9.11
CA PHE A 262 -2.53 -3.18 -9.05
C PHE A 262 -2.04 -3.44 -10.47
N GLN A 263 -0.79 -3.09 -10.74
CA GLN A 263 -0.12 -3.36 -12.00
C GLN A 263 1.24 -3.99 -11.78
N TYR A 264 1.50 -5.04 -12.55
CA TYR A 264 2.82 -5.66 -12.66
C TYR A 264 3.08 -6.03 -14.13
N GLY A 265 4.04 -5.35 -14.76
CA GLY A 265 4.30 -5.50 -16.19
C GLY A 265 3.06 -5.14 -17.04
N THR A 266 2.61 -6.10 -17.85
CA THR A 266 1.38 -5.99 -18.67
C THR A 266 0.11 -6.36 -17.91
N HIS A 267 0.23 -7.00 -16.74
CA HIS A 267 -0.91 -7.49 -15.97
C HIS A 267 -1.48 -6.35 -15.11
N LYS A 268 -2.78 -6.07 -15.28
CA LYS A 268 -3.51 -4.98 -14.62
C LYS A 268 -4.78 -5.53 -13.98
N ILE A 269 -4.93 -5.33 -12.68
CA ILE A 269 -6.10 -5.82 -11.94
C ILE A 269 -6.57 -4.80 -10.91
N PHE A 270 -7.81 -4.97 -10.47
CA PHE A 270 -8.37 -4.24 -9.35
C PHE A 270 -8.56 -5.16 -8.15
N LEU A 271 -8.09 -4.72 -6.98
CA LEU A 271 -8.17 -5.43 -5.71
C LEU A 271 -9.32 -4.89 -4.85
N ASN A 272 -9.94 -5.78 -4.06
CA ASN A 272 -10.91 -5.49 -3.01
C ASN A 272 -12.14 -4.67 -3.45
N ALA A 273 -12.88 -5.16 -4.44
CA ALA A 273 -14.00 -4.42 -4.98
C ALA A 273 -15.32 -5.18 -4.74
N ALA A 274 -15.96 -4.90 -3.61
CA ALA A 274 -17.32 -5.34 -3.32
C ALA A 274 -18.28 -4.32 -3.93
N PHE A 275 -19.01 -4.75 -4.94
CA PHE A 275 -20.04 -3.96 -5.61
C PHE A 275 -21.42 -4.50 -5.29
N HIS A 276 -22.39 -3.60 -5.17
CA HIS A 276 -23.80 -3.94 -5.09
C HIS A 276 -24.54 -3.28 -6.24
N THR A 277 -25.21 -4.07 -7.07
CA THR A 277 -26.02 -3.55 -8.19
C THR A 277 -27.35 -3.05 -7.66
N GLN A 278 -27.79 -1.90 -8.16
CA GLN A 278 -29.06 -1.30 -7.75
C GLN A 278 -30.14 -1.56 -8.79
N TYR A 279 -29.96 -0.99 -9.99
CA TYR A 279 -30.92 -1.13 -11.07
C TYR A 279 -30.28 -0.99 -12.44
N ARG A 280 -31.03 -1.46 -13.45
CA ARG A 280 -30.79 -1.19 -14.87
C ARG A 280 -32.01 -0.51 -15.48
N SER A 281 -31.80 0.49 -16.32
CA SER A 281 -32.87 1.18 -17.07
C SER A 281 -32.45 1.43 -18.52
N THR A 282 -33.40 1.55 -19.44
CA THR A 282 -33.12 2.06 -20.79
C THR A 282 -32.90 3.58 -20.73
N GLU A 283 -31.98 4.12 -21.53
CA GLU A 283 -31.66 5.56 -21.56
C GLU A 283 -32.91 6.45 -21.79
N ASP A 284 -33.91 5.92 -22.50
CA ASP A 284 -35.12 6.66 -22.89
C ASP A 284 -36.26 6.65 -21.84
N ASN A 285 -36.17 5.87 -20.76
CA ASN A 285 -37.27 5.75 -19.79
C ASN A 285 -36.80 5.39 -18.36
N PHE A 286 -36.52 6.40 -17.53
CA PHE A 286 -36.30 6.25 -16.08
C PHE A 286 -37.52 5.67 -15.32
N SER A 287 -38.65 5.49 -16.01
CA SER A 287 -39.91 4.95 -15.51
C SER A 287 -39.94 3.42 -15.45
N ASN A 288 -39.16 2.73 -16.31
CA ASN A 288 -39.06 1.28 -16.37
C ASN A 288 -37.65 0.86 -15.96
N PHE A 289 -37.44 0.59 -14.67
CA PHE A 289 -36.18 0.09 -14.14
C PHE A 289 -36.34 -1.36 -13.65
N GLU A 290 -35.34 -2.18 -13.95
CA GLU A 290 -35.20 -3.53 -13.41
C GLU A 290 -34.30 -3.49 -12.18
N ILE A 291 -34.80 -3.92 -11.03
CA ILE A 291 -34.05 -3.99 -9.77
C ILE A 291 -33.14 -5.21 -9.83
N MET A 292 -31.84 -5.00 -9.60
CA MET A 292 -30.81 -6.04 -9.77
C MET A 292 -30.03 -6.29 -8.48
N GLU A 293 -30.61 -6.18 -7.28
CA GLU A 293 -29.93 -6.25 -5.95
C GLU A 293 -29.00 -7.48 -5.75
N TYR A 294 -27.80 -7.45 -6.37
CA TYR A 294 -26.82 -8.53 -6.39
C TYR A 294 -25.48 -7.99 -5.90
N ASP A 295 -24.78 -8.80 -5.08
CA ASP A 295 -23.45 -8.48 -4.58
C ASP A 295 -22.38 -9.18 -5.43
N TYR A 296 -21.44 -8.40 -5.95
CA TYR A 296 -20.30 -8.87 -6.73
C TYR A 296 -18.99 -8.63 -5.96
N PRO A 297 -18.14 -9.65 -5.77
CA PRO A 297 -16.90 -9.53 -5.00
C PRO A 297 -15.72 -8.98 -5.82
N SER A 298 -15.89 -8.76 -7.12
CA SER A 298 -14.88 -8.13 -7.98
C SER A 298 -15.51 -7.34 -9.12
N ILE A 299 -14.78 -6.34 -9.61
CA ILE A 299 -15.19 -5.53 -10.78
C ILE A 299 -15.28 -6.38 -12.05
N GLU A 300 -14.43 -7.41 -12.15
CA GLU A 300 -14.42 -8.34 -13.27
C GLU A 300 -15.70 -9.18 -13.31
N LYS A 301 -16.15 -9.69 -12.16
CA LYS A 301 -17.42 -10.44 -12.06
C LYS A 301 -18.63 -9.56 -12.35
N LEU A 302 -18.63 -8.32 -11.83
CA LEU A 302 -19.65 -7.33 -12.16
C LEU A 302 -19.68 -7.07 -13.67
N SER A 303 -18.52 -6.82 -14.27
CA SER A 303 -18.43 -6.53 -15.70
C SER A 303 -18.87 -7.72 -16.56
N LYS A 304 -18.47 -8.94 -16.21
CA LYS A 304 -18.96 -10.18 -16.85
C LYS A 304 -20.47 -10.34 -16.74
N ALA A 305 -21.07 -9.98 -15.59
CA ALA A 305 -22.53 -10.00 -15.42
C ALA A 305 -23.23 -8.96 -16.29
N ILE A 306 -22.67 -7.75 -16.43
CA ILE A 306 -23.18 -6.71 -17.33
C ILE A 306 -23.13 -7.19 -18.80
N PHE A 307 -22.03 -7.84 -19.21
CA PHE A 307 -21.92 -8.44 -20.54
C PHE A 307 -22.95 -9.54 -20.75
N TYR A 308 -23.07 -10.49 -19.82
CA TYR A 308 -24.04 -11.58 -19.91
C TYR A 308 -25.48 -11.06 -20.03
N ALA A 309 -25.81 -9.99 -19.30
CA ALA A 309 -27.13 -9.37 -19.35
C ALA A 309 -27.40 -8.56 -20.64
N SER A 310 -26.36 -8.31 -21.45
CA SER A 310 -26.40 -7.55 -22.72
C SER A 310 -26.10 -8.43 -23.95
N THR A 311 -26.05 -9.74 -23.77
CA THR A 311 -25.73 -10.71 -24.83
C THR A 311 -26.94 -11.56 -25.15
N GLU A 312 -27.06 -11.98 -26.41
CA GLU A 312 -28.15 -12.83 -26.85
C GLU A 312 -28.13 -14.15 -26.07
N PRO A 313 -29.28 -14.66 -25.58
CA PRO A 313 -29.34 -15.93 -24.88
C PRO A 313 -28.68 -17.05 -25.70
N GLU A 314 -27.86 -17.89 -25.05
CA GLU A 314 -27.16 -19.04 -25.65
C GLU A 314 -26.01 -18.70 -26.61
N THR A 315 -25.54 -17.44 -26.64
CA THR A 315 -24.32 -17.05 -27.38
C THR A 315 -23.13 -16.81 -26.45
N ASP A 316 -21.95 -17.28 -26.87
CA ASP A 316 -20.70 -16.95 -26.19
C ASP A 316 -20.36 -15.48 -26.40
N TYR A 317 -20.01 -14.78 -25.32
CA TYR A 317 -19.58 -13.38 -25.37
C TYR A 317 -18.08 -13.24 -25.22
N THR A 318 -17.51 -12.27 -25.93
CA THR A 318 -16.11 -11.88 -25.75
C THR A 318 -16.03 -10.74 -24.75
N PHE A 319 -15.40 -11.00 -23.60
CA PHE A 319 -15.15 -9.98 -22.60
C PHE A 319 -13.91 -9.15 -23.00
N TYR A 320 -14.08 -7.83 -23.08
CA TYR A 320 -12.97 -6.91 -23.32
C TYR A 320 -12.51 -6.31 -22.01
N GLU A 321 -11.27 -6.60 -21.57
CA GLU A 321 -10.75 -6.14 -20.28
C GLU A 321 -10.76 -4.60 -20.13
N ASN A 322 -10.61 -3.87 -21.23
CA ASN A 322 -10.67 -2.40 -21.27
C ASN A 322 -12.01 -1.84 -20.79
N PHE A 323 -13.09 -2.63 -20.81
CA PHE A 323 -14.38 -2.22 -20.27
C PHE A 323 -14.28 -1.79 -18.80
N MET A 324 -13.50 -2.51 -17.99
CA MET A 324 -13.31 -2.21 -16.58
C MET A 324 -12.60 -0.87 -16.35
N PHE A 325 -11.89 -0.37 -17.35
CA PHE A 325 -11.09 0.85 -17.28
C PHE A 325 -11.83 2.05 -17.87
N ASP A 326 -12.46 1.87 -19.03
CA ASP A 326 -12.92 2.99 -19.87
C ASP A 326 -14.45 3.12 -19.95
N GLU A 327 -15.20 2.08 -19.55
CA GLU A 327 -16.66 2.04 -19.65
C GLU A 327 -17.37 1.97 -18.28
N ILE A 328 -16.59 2.11 -17.20
CA ILE A 328 -17.12 2.30 -15.85
C ILE A 328 -16.79 3.72 -15.39
N TYR A 329 -17.84 4.41 -14.94
CA TYR A 329 -17.81 5.81 -14.59
C TYR A 329 -18.14 6.00 -13.10
N THR A 330 -17.50 6.98 -12.46
CA THR A 330 -17.95 7.48 -11.15
C THR A 330 -19.21 8.33 -11.31
N ALA A 331 -19.91 8.63 -10.21
CA ALA A 331 -21.05 9.56 -10.22
C ALA A 331 -20.72 10.94 -10.85
N ASP A 332 -19.46 11.37 -10.82
CA ASP A 332 -18.99 12.62 -11.42
C ASP A 332 -18.67 12.50 -12.92
N GLY A 333 -18.93 11.34 -13.54
CA GLY A 333 -18.67 11.07 -14.96
C GLY A 333 -17.21 10.80 -15.32
N LYS A 334 -16.34 10.60 -14.33
CA LYS A 334 -14.91 10.27 -14.57
C LYS A 334 -14.75 8.77 -14.81
N LYS A 335 -13.92 8.41 -15.79
CA LYS A 335 -13.57 7.01 -16.07
C LYS A 335 -12.63 6.46 -15.00
N ILE A 336 -12.65 5.15 -14.76
CA ILE A 336 -11.67 4.53 -13.87
C ILE A 336 -10.24 4.74 -14.38
N SER A 337 -10.02 4.71 -15.70
CA SER A 337 -8.72 4.97 -16.32
C SER A 337 -8.16 6.37 -16.03
N GLU A 338 -9.01 7.38 -15.82
CA GLU A 338 -8.60 8.74 -15.47
C GLU A 338 -8.17 8.89 -14.01
N LEU A 339 -8.45 7.88 -13.16
CA LEU A 339 -8.14 7.90 -11.73
C LEU A 339 -6.87 7.11 -11.36
N ILE A 340 -6.36 6.30 -12.31
CA ILE A 340 -5.07 5.57 -12.22
C ILE A 340 -3.94 6.59 -12.28
#